data_AF-A0A0S3UDV2-F1
#
_entry.id   AF-A0A0S3UDV2-F1
#
_cell.length_a   1.000
_cell.length_b   1.000
_cell.length_c   1.000
_cell.angle_alpha   90.00
_cell.angle_beta   90.00
_cell.angle_gamma   90.00
#
_symmetry.space_group_name_H-M   'P 1'
#
loop_
_entity.id
_entity.type
_entity.pdbx_description
1 polymer ?
#
loop_
_entity_poly.entity_id
_entity_poly.type
_entity_poly.pdbx_seq_one_letter_code
_entity_poly.pdbx_strand_id
1 'polypeptide(L)' 'MGFPTPSVAHHLRNTGNKDLVYLVGGENLEIEIADFPHLKKRMLRREETVEIYNFSDAKPFEPLDA' A
#
# COMPACT_ATOMS: atom_id res chain seq x y z
N MET A 1 14.53 7.50 8.35
CA MET A 1 13.08 7.34 8.68
C MET A 1 12.74 5.87 8.53
N GLY A 2 11.93 5.29 9.41
CA GLY A 2 11.57 3.87 9.34
C GLY A 2 10.07 3.69 9.51
N PHE A 3 9.47 2.90 8.62
CA PHE A 3 8.03 2.62 8.59
C PHE A 3 7.82 1.10 8.52
N PRO A 4 7.92 0.38 9.64
CA PRO A 4 7.90 -1.08 9.64
C PRO A 4 6.53 -1.62 9.22
N THR A 5 6.49 -2.83 8.65
CA THR A 5 5.24 -3.56 8.41
C THR A 5 4.90 -4.42 9.64
N PRO A 6 3.66 -4.42 10.15
CA PRO A 6 2.55 -3.55 9.77
C PRO A 6 2.66 -2.17 10.46
N SER A 7 2.47 -1.08 9.70
CA SER A 7 2.30 0.28 10.24
C SER A 7 1.14 1.01 9.56
N VAL A 8 0.80 2.18 10.08
CA VAL A 8 -0.21 3.06 9.47
C VAL A 8 0.26 3.58 8.10
N ALA A 9 -0.68 3.80 7.20
CA ALA A 9 -0.39 4.46 5.92
C ALA A 9 0.28 5.82 6.17
N HIS A 10 1.38 6.09 5.48
CA HIS A 10 2.19 7.28 5.69
C HIS A 10 2.63 7.89 4.36
N HIS A 11 2.91 9.19 4.39
CA HIS A 11 3.43 9.94 3.26
C HIS A 11 4.49 10.92 3.77
N LEU A 12 5.70 10.85 3.23
CA LEU A 12 6.79 11.75 3.57
C LEU A 12 6.84 12.90 2.57
N ARG A 13 6.61 14.13 3.05
CA ARG A 13 6.68 15.35 2.23
C ARG A 13 7.82 16.24 2.71
N ASN A 14 8.77 16.56 1.83
CA ASN A 14 9.74 17.61 2.09
C ASN A 14 9.07 18.98 1.92
N THR A 15 9.03 19.78 3.00
CA THR A 15 8.47 21.13 3.02
C THR A 15 9.54 22.22 3.18
N GLY A 16 10.81 21.82 3.27
CA GLY A 16 11.95 22.73 3.40
C GLY A 16 12.47 23.23 2.06
N ASN A 17 13.49 24.10 2.13
CA ASN A 17 14.20 24.66 0.99
C ASN A 17 15.55 23.96 0.71
N LYS A 18 15.78 22.81 1.34
CA LYS A 18 16.95 21.96 1.15
C LYS A 18 16.52 20.54 0.81
N ASP A 19 17.43 19.78 0.20
CA ASP A 19 17.16 18.41 -0.16
C ASP A 19 16.99 17.51 1.06
N LEU A 20 15.96 16.65 1.00
CA LEU A 20 15.77 15.55 1.94
C LEU A 20 16.36 14.29 1.31
N VAL A 21 17.55 13.91 1.73
CA VAL A 21 18.24 12.69 1.29
C VAL A 21 18.09 11.62 2.35
N TYR A 22 17.53 10.47 1.99
CA TYR A 22 17.35 9.34 2.88
C TYR A 22 17.35 8.02 2.10
N LEU A 23 17.68 6.93 2.79
CA LEU A 23 17.60 5.58 2.23
C LEU A 23 16.20 5.00 2.43
N VAL A 24 15.70 4.35 1.39
CA VAL A 24 14.47 3.56 1.41
C VAL A 24 14.86 2.10 1.23
N GLY A 25 14.34 1.25 2.10
CA GLY A 25 14.47 -0.20 2.01
C GLY A 25 13.14 -0.84 2.33
N GLY A 26 12.84 -1.94 1.64
CA GLY A 26 11.62 -2.70 1.80
C GLY A 26 11.81 -4.11 1.25
N GLU A 27 10.79 -4.94 1.41
CA GLU A 27 10.75 -6.29 0.85
C GLU A 27 10.40 -6.24 -0.64
N ASN A 28 10.87 -7.23 -1.40
CA ASN A 28 10.48 -7.42 -2.80
C ASN A 28 9.78 -8.78 -2.92
N LEU A 29 8.45 -8.76 -2.84
CA LEU A 29 7.61 -9.96 -2.89
C LEU A 29 6.87 -10.03 -4.24
N GLU A 30 6.56 -11.26 -4.67
CA GLU A 30 5.80 -11.53 -5.90
C GLU A 30 4.38 -10.97 -5.87
N ILE A 31 3.78 -10.92 -4.67
CA ILE A 31 2.44 -10.40 -4.43
C ILE A 31 2.52 -9.25 -3.42
N GLU A 32 1.87 -8.14 -3.74
CA GLU A 32 1.83 -6.97 -2.89
C GLU A 32 0.41 -6.38 -2.86
N ILE A 33 -0.04 -5.97 -1.67
CA ILE A 33 -1.32 -5.31 -1.46
C ILE A 33 -1.05 -3.97 -0.77
N ALA A 34 -1.51 -2.88 -1.38
CA ALA A 34 -1.35 -1.54 -0.81
C ALA A 34 -2.68 -0.79 -0.79
N ASP A 35 -3.03 -0.25 0.37
CA ASP A 35 -4.20 0.62 0.55
C ASP A 35 -3.78 2.09 0.45
N PHE A 36 -4.53 2.86 -0.33
CA PHE A 36 -4.37 4.31 -0.47
C PHE A 36 -5.60 5.03 0.11
N PRO A 37 -5.64 5.31 1.43
CA PRO A 37 -6.87 5.69 2.12
C PRO A 37 -7.53 6.96 1.57
N HIS A 38 -6.73 7.99 1.27
CA HIS A 38 -7.25 9.25 0.70
C HIS A 38 -7.89 9.06 -0.68
N LEU A 39 -7.40 8.09 -1.46
CA LEU A 39 -7.95 7.76 -2.77
C LEU A 39 -9.12 6.77 -2.71
N LYS A 40 -9.34 6.12 -1.55
CA LYS A 40 -10.28 5.01 -1.36
C LYS A 40 -10.05 3.86 -2.36
N LYS A 41 -8.77 3.56 -2.62
CA LYS A 41 -8.33 2.56 -3.60
C LYS A 41 -7.38 1.54 -2.98
N ARG A 42 -7.50 0.30 -3.43
CA ARG A 42 -6.58 -0.80 -3.14
C ARG A 42 -5.83 -1.19 -4.40
N MET A 43 -4.52 -1.33 -4.31
CA MET A 43 -3.68 -1.96 -5.31
C MET A 43 -3.46 -3.43 -4.97
N LEU A 44 -3.59 -4.29 -5.97
CA LEU A 44 -3.09 -5.66 -5.96
C LEU A 44 -2.04 -5.76 -7.07
N ARG A 45 -0.79 -6.02 -6.70
CA ARG A 45 0.28 -6.34 -7.65
C ARG A 45 0.58 -7.83 -7.57
N ARG A 46 0.60 -8.50 -8.72
CA ARG A 46 1.03 -9.89 -8.89
C ARG A 46 2.02 -9.93 -10.03
N GLU A 47 3.28 -10.21 -9.73
CA GLU A 47 4.38 -10.13 -10.70
C GLU A 47 4.39 -8.74 -11.39
N GLU A 48 4.18 -8.72 -12.71
CA GLU A 48 4.13 -7.52 -13.56
C GLU A 48 2.71 -6.92 -13.69
N THR A 49 1.69 -7.61 -13.20
CA THR A 49 0.30 -7.16 -13.31
C THR A 49 -0.10 -6.31 -12.11
N VAL A 50 -0.64 -5.12 -12.37
CA VAL A 50 -1.18 -4.21 -11.35
C VAL A 50 -2.67 -4.01 -11.59
N GLU A 51 -3.48 -4.32 -10.59
CA GLU A 51 -4.91 -4.06 -10.57
C GLU A 51 -5.25 -3.07 -9.46
N ILE A 52 -6.16 -2.14 -9.76
CA ILE A 52 -6.60 -1.10 -8.83
C ILE A 52 -8.12 -1.21 -8.67
N TYR A 53 -8.58 -1.38 -7.44
CA TYR A 53 -9.99 -1.49 -7.09
C TYR A 53 -10.42 -0.33 -6.20
N ASN A 54 -11.68 0.07 -6.25
CA ASN A 54 -12.23 0.94 -5.21
C ASN A 54 -12.51 0.11 -3.97
N PHE A 55 -12.37 0.70 -2.78
CA PHE A 55 -12.72 0.01 -1.53
C PHE A 55 -14.19 -0.43 -1.48
N SER A 56 -15.08 0.32 -2.13
CA SER A 56 -16.51 -0.02 -2.23
C SER A 56 -16.78 -1.32 -2.97
N ASP A 57 -15.84 -1.77 -3.80
CA ASP A 57 -16.01 -2.94 -4.65
C ASP A 57 -15.56 -4.22 -3.93
N ALA A 58 -14.93 -4.08 -2.76
CA ALA A 58 -14.50 -5.20 -1.92
C ALA A 58 -15.71 -5.96 -1.38
N LYS A 59 -15.76 -7.26 -1.64
CA LYS A 59 -16.75 -8.18 -1.10
C LYS A 59 -16.04 -9.19 -0.20
N PRO A 60 -16.53 -9.42 1.03
CA PRO A 60 -16.04 -10.55 1.81
C PRO A 60 -16.40 -11.86 1.08
N PHE A 61 -15.68 -12.92 1.41
CA PHE A 61 -16.19 -14.25 1.09
C PHE A 61 -17.47 -14.48 1.89
N GLU A 62 -18.42 -15.19 1.30
CA GLU A 62 -19.55 -15.74 2.06
C GLU A 62 -19.01 -16.67 3.15
N PRO A 63 -19.75 -16.84 4.26
CA PRO A 63 -19.41 -17.86 5.24
C PRO A 63 -19.21 -19.20 4.54
N LEU A 64 -18.09 -19.87 4.81
CA LEU A 64 -17.98 -21.29 4.52
C LEU A 64 -18.97 -21.97 5.46
N ASP A 65 -20.02 -22.60 4.93
CA ASP A 65 -20.92 -23.44 5.72
C ASP A 65 -20.05 -24.38 6.58
N ALA A 66 -20.22 -24.30 7.90
CA ALA A 66 -19.43 -25.04 8.88
C ALA A 66 -19.90 -26.50 9.02
#